data_AF-A0A8I0H5Y9-F1
#
_entry.id   AF-A0A8I0H5Y9-F1
#
_cell.length_a   1.000
_cell.length_b   1.000
_cell.length_c   1.000
_cell.angle_alpha   90.00
_cell.angle_beta   90.00
_cell.angle_gamma   90.00
#
_symmetry.space_group_name_H-M   'P 1'
#
loop_
_entity.id
_entity.type
_entity.pdbx_description
1 polymer ?
#
loop_
_entity_poly.entity_id
_entity_poly.type
_entity_poly.pdbx_seq_one_letter_code
_entity_poly.pdbx_strand_id
1 'polypeptide(L)'
;IFLMDINFSNELKEVLSQSHQEAIRHNNKVITPAHLLLALMSASDDRPFKLIERASSADTSAYELKQALDTRLFESSLDNGDGTPVSP
;
A
#
# COMPACT_ATOMS: atom_id res chain seq x y z
N ILE A 1 -5.26 19.63 -5.00
CA ILE A 1 -5.71 18.41 -5.72
C ILE A 1 -7.20 18.29 -5.50
N PHE A 2 -7.96 18.32 -6.60
CA PHE A 2 -9.42 18.49 -6.67
C PHE A 2 -10.19 17.18 -6.38
N LEU A 3 -9.75 16.39 -5.38
CA LEU A 3 -10.48 15.20 -4.91
C LEU A 3 -11.61 15.56 -3.91
N MET A 4 -11.68 16.82 -3.50
CA MET A 4 -12.53 17.29 -2.40
C MET A 4 -14.04 17.29 -2.73
N ASP A 5 -14.42 17.19 -4.01
CA ASP A 5 -15.81 17.14 -4.47
C ASP A 5 -16.33 15.73 -4.78
N ILE A 6 -15.51 14.68 -4.59
CA ILE A 6 -15.98 13.30 -4.76
C ILE A 6 -16.48 12.78 -3.43
N ASN A 7 -17.79 12.51 -3.35
CA ASN A 7 -18.40 11.97 -2.14
C ASN A 7 -18.11 10.46 -2.01
N PHE A 8 -16.96 10.14 -1.42
CA PHE A 8 -16.62 8.77 -1.03
C PHE A 8 -17.24 8.37 0.31
N SER A 9 -17.36 7.06 0.53
CA SER A 9 -17.68 6.52 1.84
C SER A 9 -16.57 6.84 2.86
N ASN A 10 -16.89 6.80 4.14
CA ASN A 10 -15.90 7.09 5.18
C ASN A 10 -14.76 6.07 5.19
N GLU A 11 -15.09 4.80 4.94
CA GLU A 11 -14.13 3.70 4.85
C GLU A 11 -13.12 3.94 3.71
N LEU A 12 -13.60 4.40 2.54
CA LEU A 12 -12.69 4.71 1.43
C LEU A 12 -11.86 5.96 1.71
N LYS A 13 -12.40 6.97 2.41
CA LYS A 13 -11.62 8.15 2.83
C LYS A 13 -10.49 7.74 3.79
N GLU A 14 -10.75 6.82 4.71
CA GLU A 14 -9.73 6.25 5.60
C GLU A 14 -8.66 5.50 4.81
N VAL A 15 -9.05 4.62 3.88
CA VAL A 15 -8.11 3.91 3.00
C VAL A 15 -7.27 4.88 2.16
N LEU A 16 -7.84 5.96 1.63
CA LEU A 16 -7.09 6.98 0.90
C LEU A 16 -6.09 7.70 1.80
N SER A 17 -6.48 8.05 3.03
CA SER A 17 -5.57 8.62 4.02
C SER A 17 -4.42 7.66 4.34
N GLN A 18 -4.71 6.37 4.51
CA GLN A 18 -3.70 5.34 4.73
C GLN A 18 -2.78 5.18 3.52
N SER A 19 -3.30 5.23 2.29
CA SER A 19 -2.47 5.14 1.08
C SER A 19 -1.45 6.29 0.96
N HIS A 20 -1.78 7.47 1.48
CA HIS A 20 -0.84 8.58 1.59
C HIS A 20 0.25 8.31 2.63
N GLN A 21 -0.10 7.70 3.77
CA GLN A 21 0.89 7.28 4.78
C GLN A 21 1.85 6.23 4.23
N GLU A 22 1.34 5.25 3.47
CA GLU A 22 2.17 4.26 2.79
C GLU A 22 3.14 4.92 1.80
N ALA A 23 2.67 5.86 0.97
CA ALA A 23 3.55 6.58 0.04
C ALA A 23 4.69 7.33 0.74
N ILE A 24 4.42 7.96 1.88
CA ILE A 24 5.45 8.60 2.72
C ILE A 24 6.44 7.54 3.25
N ARG A 25 5.95 6.40 3.74
CA ARG A 25 6.78 5.33 4.29
C ARG A 25 7.75 4.74 3.26
N HIS A 26 7.35 4.72 1.99
CA HIS A 26 8.19 4.28 0.86
C HIS A 26 8.94 5.43 0.17
N ASN A 27 9.05 6.60 0.80
CA ASN A 27 9.73 7.78 0.25
C ASN A 27 9.24 8.17 -1.16
N ASN A 28 7.95 7.98 -1.43
CA ASN A 28 7.33 8.26 -2.72
C ASN A 28 6.46 9.52 -2.64
N LYS A 29 6.74 10.51 -3.49
CA LYS A 29 5.98 11.77 -3.56
C LYS A 29 4.62 11.62 -4.24
N VAL A 30 4.36 10.49 -4.90
CA VAL A 30 3.12 10.22 -5.63
C VAL A 30 2.43 9.01 -5.00
N ILE A 31 1.17 9.18 -4.62
CA ILE A 31 0.31 8.05 -4.25
C ILE A 31 0.02 7.24 -5.51
N THR A 32 0.49 6.00 -5.53
CA THR A 32 0.29 5.06 -6.65
C THR A 32 -0.75 3.99 -6.28
N PRO A 33 -1.29 3.23 -7.25
CA PRO A 33 -2.17 2.10 -6.97
C PRO A 33 -1.57 1.05 -6.02
N ALA A 34 -0.24 0.91 -5.99
CA ALA A 34 0.45 0.00 -5.07
C ALA A 34 0.27 0.40 -3.59
N HIS A 35 0.38 1.69 -3.28
CA HIS A 35 0.15 2.21 -1.93
C HIS A 35 -1.32 2.08 -1.52
N LEU A 36 -2.24 2.29 -2.46
CA LEU A 36 -3.68 2.04 -2.23
C LEU A 36 -3.96 0.58 -1.91
N LEU A 37 -3.33 -0.35 -2.64
CA LEU A 37 -3.46 -1.78 -2.38
C LEU A 37 -2.89 -2.17 -1.01
N LEU A 38 -1.73 -1.62 -0.61
CA LEU A 38 -1.20 -1.83 0.74
C LEU A 38 -2.13 -1.30 1.84
N ALA A 39 -2.71 -0.12 1.64
CA ALA A 39 -3.68 0.46 2.57
C ALA A 39 -4.92 -0.43 2.75
N LEU A 40 -5.44 -1.02 1.67
CA LEU A 40 -6.52 -2.00 1.72
C LEU A 40 -6.15 -3.28 2.49
N MET A 41 -4.86 -3.63 2.53
CA MET A 41 -4.33 -4.81 3.23
C MET A 41 -3.75 -4.47 4.62
N SER A 42 -4.02 -3.27 5.15
CA SER A 42 -3.42 -2.80 6.41
C SER A 42 -3.86 -3.64 7.61
N ALA A 43 -5.16 -3.95 7.72
CA ALA A 43 -5.73 -4.80 8.76
C ALA A 43 -6.23 -6.15 8.20
N SER A 44 -5.75 -7.26 8.77
CA SER A 44 -6.07 -8.60 8.30
C SER A 44 -7.50 -9.06 8.62
N ASP A 45 -8.11 -8.44 9.63
CA ASP A 45 -9.49 -8.72 10.02
C ASP A 45 -10.54 -7.97 9.20
N ASP A 46 -10.11 -7.01 8.38
CA ASP A 46 -11.02 -6.17 7.61
C ASP A 46 -11.48 -6.85 6.31
N ARG A 47 -12.64 -6.38 5.84
CA ARG A 47 -13.29 -6.92 4.64
C ARG A 47 -12.39 -6.91 3.39
N PRO A 48 -11.60 -5.86 3.08
CA PRO A 48 -10.78 -5.86 1.88
C PRO A 48 -9.67 -6.92 1.92
N PHE A 49 -8.99 -7.08 3.07
CA PHE A 49 -7.98 -8.12 3.24
C PHE A 49 -8.58 -9.52 3.07
N LYS A 50 -9.70 -9.80 3.75
CA LYS A 50 -10.43 -11.07 3.63
C LYS A 50 -10.91 -11.35 2.22
N LEU A 51 -11.26 -10.32 1.45
CA LEU A 51 -11.66 -10.48 0.05
C LEU A 51 -10.46 -10.86 -0.82
N ILE A 52 -9.31 -10.21 -0.63
CA ILE A 52 -8.06 -10.54 -1.34
C ILE A 52 -7.65 -11.97 -0.98
N GLU A 53 -7.67 -12.34 0.30
CA GLU A 53 -7.35 -13.69 0.77
C GLU A 53 -8.23 -14.75 0.11
N ARG A 54 -9.53 -14.49 -0.02
CA ARG A 54 -10.48 -15.39 -0.71
C ARG A 54 -10.26 -15.47 -2.22
N ALA A 55 -9.67 -14.44 -2.82
CA ALA A 55 -9.36 -14.42 -4.24
C ALA A 55 -7.99 -15.06 -4.56
N SER A 56 -7.18 -15.32 -3.55
CA SER A 56 -5.90 -16.01 -3.68
C SER A 56 -6.08 -17.48 -4.11
N SER A 57 -5.07 -17.99 -4.80
CA SER A 57 -4.94 -19.42 -5.12
C SER A 57 -4.43 -20.20 -3.91
N ALA A 58 -4.52 -21.54 -3.95
CA ALA A 58 -4.02 -22.40 -2.87
C ALA A 58 -2.51 -22.22 -2.56
N ASP A 59 -1.74 -21.75 -3.53
CA ASP A 59 -0.28 -21.58 -3.42
C ASP A 59 0.16 -20.15 -3.05
N THR A 60 -0.79 -19.26 -2.70
CA THR A 60 -0.44 -17.90 -2.26
C THR A 60 -1.45 -17.32 -1.28
N SER A 61 -1.12 -16.20 -0.65
CA SER A 61 -1.99 -15.51 0.30
C SER A 61 -1.94 -13.99 0.15
N ALA A 62 -2.94 -13.31 0.71
CA ALA A 62 -2.94 -11.86 0.84
C ALA A 62 -1.77 -11.36 1.70
N TYR A 63 -1.34 -12.16 2.68
CA TYR A 63 -0.15 -11.88 3.49
C TYR A 63 1.12 -11.87 2.65
N GLU A 64 1.34 -12.90 1.84
CA GLU A 64 2.50 -12.99 0.95
C GLU A 64 2.50 -11.86 -0.08
N LEU A 65 1.34 -11.56 -0.68
CA LEU A 65 1.20 -10.43 -1.59
C LEU A 65 1.56 -9.10 -0.92
N LYS A 66 1.04 -8.85 0.29
CA LYS A 66 1.34 -7.65 1.07
C LYS A 66 2.84 -7.53 1.34
N GLN A 67 3.47 -8.62 1.80
CA GLN A 67 4.90 -8.62 2.11
C GLN A 67 5.74 -8.36 0.85
N ALA A 68 5.46 -9.07 -0.24
CA ALA A 68 6.19 -8.92 -1.49
C ALA A 68 6.04 -7.51 -2.08
N LEU A 69 4.84 -6.93 -2.00
CA LEU A 69 4.58 -5.55 -2.46
C LEU A 69 5.32 -4.53 -1.61
N ASP A 70 5.30 -4.69 -0.30
CA ASP A 70 6.03 -3.82 0.63
C ASP A 70 7.54 -3.84 0.38
N THR A 71 8.13 -5.04 0.26
CA THR A 71 9.55 -5.20 -0.05
C THR A 71 9.92 -4.53 -1.37
N ARG A 72 9.14 -4.73 -2.44
CA ARG A 72 9.43 -4.10 -3.74
C ARG A 72 9.33 -2.58 -3.70
N LEU A 73 8.36 -2.02 -2.96
CA LEU A 73 8.24 -0.57 -2.80
C LEU A 73 9.43 -0.01 -2.01
N PHE A 74 9.87 -0.71 -0.96
CA PHE A 74 11.07 -0.35 -0.22
C PHE A 74 12.32 -0.39 -1.11
N GLU A 75 12.57 -1.48 -1.84
CA GLU A 75 13.72 -1.60 -2.76
C GLU A 75 13.70 -0.48 -3.81
N SER A 76 12.54 -0.21 -4.41
CA SER A 76 12.39 0.88 -5.38
C SER A 76 12.71 2.25 -4.78
N SER A 77 12.47 2.45 -3.49
CA SER A 77 12.81 3.71 -2.81
C SER A 77 14.32 3.89 -2.63
N LEU A 78 15.07 2.79 -2.52
CA LEU A 78 16.53 2.79 -2.45
C LEU A 78 17.15 3.10 -3.83
N ASP A 79 16.62 2.51 -4.89
CA ASP A 79 17.10 2.74 -6.27
C ASP A 79 16.84 4.19 -6.75
N ASN A 80 15.81 4.84 -6.20
CA ASN A 80 15.50 6.24 -6.49
C ASN A 80 16.27 7.24 -5.61
N GLY A 81 16.97 6.75 -4.57
CA GLY A 81 17.97 7.51 -3.84
C GLY A 81 19.31 7.39 -4.56
N ASP A 82 20.03 8.50 -4.72
CA ASP A 82 21.46 8.46 -5.04
C ASP A 82 22.12 7.37 -4.18
N GLY A 83 22.77 6.38 -4.80
CA GLY A 83 23.06 5.04 -4.28
C GLY A 83 23.97 4.93 -3.06
N THR A 84 23.85 5.84 -2.10
CA THR A 84 24.46 5.79 -0.79
C THR A 84 23.62 4.88 0.11
N PRO A 85 24.18 3.76 0.59
CA PRO A 85 23.52 2.97 1.62
C PRO A 85 23.34 3.85 2.85
N VAL A 86 22.11 4.03 3.30
CA VAL A 86 21.86 4.48 4.67
C VAL A 86 22.12 3.28 5.57
N SER A 87 23.36 3.20 6.07
CA SER A 87 23.72 2.28 7.15
C SER A 87 22.89 2.56 8.42
N PRO A 88 22.61 1.54 9.23
CA PRO A 88 21.77 1.63 10.44
C PRO A 88 22.30 2.58 11.51
#